data_AF-A0A9D7K0A0-F1
#
_entry.id   AF-A0A9D7K0A0-F1
#
_cell.length_a   1.000
_cell.length_b   1.000
_cell.length_c   1.000
_cell.angle_alpha   90.00
_cell.angle_beta   90.00
_cell.angle_gamma   90.00
#
_symmetry.space_group_name_H-M   'P 1'
#
loop_
_entity.id
_entity.type
_entity.pdbx_description
1 polymer ?
#
loop_
_entity_poly.entity_id
_entity_poly.type
_entity_poly.pdbx_seq_one_letter_code
_entity_poly.pdbx_strand_id
1 'polypeptide(L)'
;MFVDQFADKMVSVKGGKISTTSKDSALLRFQRYFDKVDIQEWSDINPPMIEFSTDASMAYMIVDKLVVLTYKNAENIDIEETTRFAWVSILKTF
;
A
#
# COMPACT_ATOMS: atom_id res chain seq x y z
N MET A 1 11.12 -3.59 1.66
CA MET A 1 10.03 -4.19 2.46
C MET A 1 8.67 -4.22 1.74
N PHE A 2 8.18 -3.15 1.08
CA PHE A 2 6.97 -3.21 0.22
C PHE A 2 7.26 -3.60 -1.23
N VAL A 3 8.31 -3.01 -1.81
CA VAL A 3 8.70 -3.25 -3.21
C VAL A 3 9.21 -4.68 -3.44
N ASP A 4 9.72 -5.33 -2.40
CA ASP A 4 10.23 -6.69 -2.47
C ASP A 4 9.11 -7.72 -2.74
N GLN A 5 7.86 -7.36 -2.44
CA GLN A 5 6.69 -8.18 -2.74
C GLN A 5 6.26 -8.08 -4.21
N PHE A 6 6.84 -7.16 -4.99
CA PHE A 6 6.46 -6.98 -6.39
C PHE A 6 7.14 -8.05 -7.24
N ALA A 7 6.48 -8.47 -8.32
CA ALA A 7 7.15 -9.16 -9.41
C ALA A 7 8.15 -8.20 -10.09
N ASP A 8 9.15 -8.73 -10.82
CA ASP A 8 10.14 -7.90 -11.52
C ASP A 8 9.50 -6.91 -12.51
N LYS A 9 8.34 -7.30 -13.07
CA LYS A 9 7.44 -6.43 -13.81
C LYS A 9 6.07 -6.46 -13.16
N MET A 10 5.67 -5.35 -12.55
CA MET A 10 4.34 -5.20 -11.98
C MET A 10 3.42 -4.53 -12.99
N VAL A 11 2.35 -5.21 -13.38
CA VAL A 11 1.26 -4.61 -14.14
C VAL A 11 0.35 -3.85 -13.17
N SER A 12 0.14 -2.57 -13.43
CA SER A 12 -0.74 -1.70 -12.67
C SER A 12 -1.92 -1.29 -13.55
N VAL A 13 -3.14 -1.51 -13.06
CA VAL A 13 -4.37 -1.05 -13.73
C VAL A 13 -5.00 0.03 -12.86
N LYS A 14 -5.02 1.27 -13.34
CA LYS A 14 -5.61 2.40 -12.61
C LYS A 14 -6.31 3.36 -13.58
N GLY A 15 -7.57 3.71 -13.30
CA GLY A 15 -8.33 4.66 -14.11
C GLY A 15 -8.47 4.24 -15.58
N GLY A 16 -8.65 2.95 -15.84
CA GLY A 16 -8.74 2.40 -17.20
C GLY A 16 -7.42 2.32 -17.97
N LYS A 17 -6.28 2.63 -17.34
CA LYS A 17 -4.95 2.55 -17.95
C LYS A 17 -4.17 1.36 -17.39
N ILE A 18 -3.54 0.60 -18.29
CA ILE A 18 -2.59 -0.46 -17.96
C ILE A 18 -1.19 0.12 -18.11
N SER A 19 -0.38 0.03 -17.06
CA SER A 19 1.04 0.41 -17.08
C SER A 19 1.90 -0.70 -16.48
N THR A 20 3.18 -0.72 -16.83
CA THR A 20 4.16 -1.61 -16.20
C THR A 20 5.14 -0.77 -15.39
N THR A 21 5.43 -1.19 -14.16
CA THR A 21 6.38 -0.51 -13.27
C THR A 21 7.49 -1.50 -12.89
N SER A 22 8.75 -1.07 -12.95
CA SER A 22 9.89 -1.83 -12.44
C SER A 22 10.00 -1.69 -10.92
N LYS A 23 10.66 -2.64 -10.24
CA LYS A 23 10.96 -2.54 -8.81
C LYS A 23 11.67 -1.24 -8.44
N ASP A 24 12.74 -0.87 -9.16
CA ASP A 24 13.50 0.34 -8.87
C ASP A 24 12.66 1.63 -8.99
N SER A 25 11.82 1.71 -10.03
CA SER A 25 10.94 2.86 -10.22
C SER A 25 9.85 2.94 -9.14
N ALA A 26 9.33 1.79 -8.69
CA ALA A 26 8.42 1.74 -7.55
C ALA A 26 9.11 2.17 -6.25
N LEU A 27 10.34 1.71 -6.01
CA LEU A 27 11.13 2.08 -4.84
C LEU A 27 11.35 3.58 -4.76
N LEU A 28 11.85 4.18 -5.85
CA LEU A 28 12.06 5.63 -5.91
C LEU A 28 10.77 6.41 -5.71
N ARG A 29 9.64 5.92 -6.25
CA ARG A 29 8.33 6.56 -6.06
C ARG A 29 7.90 6.51 -4.60
N PHE A 30 8.02 5.36 -3.94
CA PHE A 30 7.66 5.24 -2.52
C PHE A 30 8.58 6.07 -1.64
N GLN A 31 9.88 6.05 -1.89
CA GLN A 31 10.85 6.86 -1.14
C GLN A 31 10.49 8.35 -1.23
N ARG A 32 10.28 8.89 -2.44
CA ARG A 32 9.85 10.29 -2.62
C ARG A 32 8.54 10.65 -1.94
N TYR A 33 7.63 9.69 -1.79
CA TYR A 33 6.37 9.90 -1.09
C TYR A 33 6.61 9.95 0.42
N PHE A 34 7.31 8.96 0.96
CA PHE A 34 7.58 8.86 2.39
C PHE A 34 8.54 9.94 2.90
N ASP A 35 9.46 10.44 2.07
CA ASP A 35 10.33 11.58 2.42
C ASP A 35 9.57 12.90 2.63
N LYS A 36 8.29 12.98 2.21
CA LYS A 36 7.46 14.20 2.26
C LYS A 36 6.41 14.19 3.36
N VAL A 37 6.23 13.06 4.04
CA VAL A 37 5.21 12.89 5.06
C VAL A 37 5.88 12.46 6.35
N ASP A 38 5.35 12.91 7.47
CA ASP A 38 5.71 12.38 8.78
C ASP A 38 4.53 11.53 9.29
N ILE A 39 4.79 10.27 9.61
CA ILE A 39 3.76 9.30 9.96
C ILE A 39 3.58 9.34 11.48
N GLN A 40 2.42 9.85 11.92
CA GLN A 40 2.08 9.95 13.33
C GLN A 40 1.45 8.66 13.85
N GLU A 41 0.59 8.04 13.02
CA GLU A 41 -0.07 6.79 13.37
C GLU A 41 -0.20 5.87 12.16
N TRP A 42 0.05 4.58 12.39
CA TRP A 42 -0.23 3.52 11.44
C TRP A 42 -0.70 2.29 12.23
N SER A 43 -2.01 2.19 12.45
CA SER A 43 -2.61 1.19 13.34
C SER A 43 -3.61 0.30 12.61
N ASP A 44 -3.69 -0.96 13.04
CA ASP A 44 -4.77 -1.88 12.67
C ASP A 44 -6.00 -1.57 13.53
N ILE A 45 -7.08 -1.09 12.92
CA ILE A 45 -8.37 -0.86 13.61
C ILE A 45 -8.96 -2.21 14.01
N ASN A 46 -8.88 -3.18 13.10
CA ASN A 46 -9.19 -4.57 13.36
C ASN A 46 -7.97 -5.42 13.01
N PRO A 47 -7.69 -6.51 13.74
CA PRO A 47 -6.65 -7.45 13.37
C PRO A 47 -6.81 -7.91 11.90
N PRO A 48 -5.71 -8.05 11.15
CA PRO A 48 -5.78 -8.53 9.78
C PRO A 48 -6.38 -9.94 9.75
N MET A 49 -7.36 -10.16 8.88
CA MET A 49 -7.92 -11.50 8.63
C MET A 49 -7.13 -12.14 7.49
N ILE A 50 -6.53 -13.30 7.74
CA ILE A 50 -5.74 -14.05 6.77
C ILE A 50 -6.33 -15.45 6.67
N GLU A 51 -6.66 -15.86 5.45
CA GLU A 51 -7.33 -17.11 5.16
C GLU A 51 -6.72 -17.76 3.91
N PHE A 52 -6.82 -19.08 3.83
CA PHE A 52 -6.32 -19.88 2.72
C PHE A 52 -7.47 -20.60 2.02
N SER A 53 -7.38 -20.76 0.69
CA SER A 53 -8.30 -21.65 -0.02
C SER A 53 -8.12 -23.09 0.44
N THR A 54 -9.18 -23.91 0.35
CA THR A 54 -9.16 -25.32 0.78
C THR A 54 -8.07 -26.14 0.11
N ASP A 55 -7.70 -25.78 -1.13
CA ASP A 55 -6.66 -26.43 -1.93
C ASP A 55 -5.28 -25.77 -1.79
N ALA A 56 -5.14 -24.77 -0.90
CA ALA A 56 -3.94 -23.96 -0.67
C ALA A 56 -3.39 -23.23 -1.91
N SER A 57 -4.15 -23.17 -3.02
CA SER A 57 -3.75 -22.46 -4.23
C SER A 57 -3.81 -20.94 -4.10
N MET A 58 -4.50 -20.44 -3.06
CA MET A 58 -4.70 -19.02 -2.82
C MET A 58 -4.67 -18.68 -1.33
N ALA A 59 -4.27 -17.45 -1.04
CA ALA A 59 -4.47 -16.80 0.26
C ALA A 59 -5.16 -15.46 0.05
N TYR A 60 -6.02 -15.06 0.98
CA TYR A 60 -6.58 -13.71 1.00
C TYR A 60 -6.34 -13.06 2.35
N MET A 61 -6.01 -11.77 2.30
CA MET A 61 -5.79 -10.94 3.47
C MET A 61 -6.71 -9.72 3.40
N ILE A 62 -7.49 -9.51 4.45
CA ILE A 62 -8.36 -8.35 4.62
C ILE A 62 -7.78 -7.49 5.74
N VAL A 63 -7.64 -6.19 5.48
CA VAL A 63 -7.11 -5.25 6.47
C VAL A 63 -8.02 -4.02 6.60
N ASP A 64 -8.00 -3.44 7.79
CA ASP A 64 -8.71 -2.21 8.15
C ASP A 64 -7.78 -1.37 9.03
N LYS A 65 -7.24 -0.29 8.46
CA LYS A 65 -6.15 0.50 9.03
C LYS A 65 -6.52 1.95 9.20
N LEU A 66 -6.05 2.56 10.29
CA LEU A 66 -6.02 4.01 10.47
C LEU A 66 -4.60 4.50 10.19
N VAL A 67 -4.48 5.50 9.32
CA VAL A 67 -3.22 6.18 9.04
C VAL A 67 -3.41 7.66 9.29
N VAL A 68 -2.60 8.21 10.19
CA VAL A 68 -2.51 9.64 10.46
C VAL A 68 -1.11 10.10 10.06
N LEU A 69 -1.03 11.08 9.17
CA LEU A 69 0.22 11.64 8.70
C LEU A 69 0.14 13.16 8.64
N THR A 70 1.29 13.81 8.68
CA THR A 70 1.44 15.26 8.49
C THR A 70 2.30 15.54 7.27
N TYR A 71 1.95 16.54 6.47
CA TYR A 71 2.75 16.97 5.32
C TYR A 71 2.67 18.48 5.09
N LYS A 72 3.65 19.02 4.35
CA LYS A 72 3.65 20.43 3.92
C LYS A 72 2.82 20.61 2.65
N ASN A 73 1.82 21.49 2.70
CA ASN A 73 1.06 21.89 1.49
C ASN A 73 1.88 22.84 0.60
N ALA A 74 1.28 23.31 -0.50
CA ALA A 74 1.95 24.22 -1.45
C ALA A 74 2.39 25.57 -0.82
N GLU A 75 1.77 25.97 0.28
CA GLU A 75 2.06 27.20 1.04
C GLU A 75 3.02 26.94 2.21
N ASN A 76 3.60 25.74 2.30
CA ASN A 76 4.50 25.30 3.37
C ASN A 76 3.86 25.27 4.77
N ILE A 77 2.54 25.08 4.84
CA ILE A 77 1.77 24.89 6.06
C ILE A 77 1.68 23.39 6.35
N ASP A 78 1.83 23.01 7.63
CA ASP A 78 1.61 21.62 8.07
C ASP A 78 0.12 21.28 8.03
N ILE A 79 -0.21 20.23 7.29
CA ILE A 79 -1.55 19.66 7.19
C ILE A 79 -1.50 18.26 7.79
N GLU A 80 -2.40 18.00 8.74
CA GLU A 80 -2.68 16.65 9.20
C GLU A 80 -3.74 16.02 8.30
N GLU A 81 -3.48 14.77 7.89
CA GLU A 81 -4.40 13.96 7.12
C GLU A 81 -4.65 12.64 7.86
N THR A 82 -5.93 12.36 8.09
CA THR A 82 -6.40 11.10 8.67
C THR A 82 -7.14 10.32 7.61
N THR A 83 -6.66 9.13 7.28
CA THR A 83 -7.31 8.24 6.32
C THR A 83 -7.52 6.86 6.92
N ARG A 84 -8.76 6.34 6.81
CA ARG A 84 -9.08 4.94 7.07
C ARG A 84 -9.00 4.15 5.78
N PHE A 85 -8.09 3.20 5.72
CA PHE A 85 -7.93 2.31 4.58
C PHE A 85 -8.52 0.94 4.88
N ALA A 86 -9.34 0.42 3.97
CA ALA A 86 -9.80 -0.96 4.01
C ALA A 86 -9.63 -1.59 2.63
N TRP A 87 -8.95 -2.75 2.55
CA TRP A 87 -8.74 -3.43 1.29
C TRP A 87 -8.55 -4.95 1.45
N VAL A 88 -8.65 -5.66 0.32
CA VAL A 88 -8.40 -7.09 0.21
C VAL A 88 -7.19 -7.32 -0.71
N SER A 89 -6.24 -8.10 -0.24
CA SER A 89 -5.13 -8.61 -1.04
C SER A 89 -5.36 -10.09 -1.33
N ILE A 90 -5.38 -10.46 -2.60
CA ILE A 90 -5.53 -11.84 -3.06
C ILE A 90 -4.18 -12.29 -3.60
N LEU A 91 -3.63 -13.37 -3.03
CA LEU A 91 -2.37 -13.96 -3.42
C LEU A 91 -2.63 -15.35 -4.01
N LYS A 92 -2.00 -15.63 -5.15
CA LYS A 92 -2.01 -16.97 -5.76
C LYS A 92 -0.68 -17.65 -5.48
N THR A 93 -0.72 -18.82 -4.84
CA THR A 93 0.45 -19.66 -4.60
C THR A 93 0.77 -20.42 -5.89
N PHE A 94 2.04 -20.42 -6.30
CA PHE A 94 2.52 -21.19 -7.46
C PHE A 94 3.12 -22.51 -7.00
#